data_AF-A0AAC8WKZ6-F1
#
_entry.id   AF-A0AAC8WKZ6-F1
#
_cell.length_a   1.000
_cell.length_b   1.000
_cell.length_c   1.000
_cell.angle_alpha   90.00
_cell.angle_beta   90.00
_cell.angle_gamma   90.00
#
_symmetry.space_group_name_H-M   'P 1'
#
loop_
_entity.id
_entity.type
_entity.pdbx_description
1 polymer ?
#
loop_
_entity_poly.entity_id
_entity_poly.type
_entity_poly.pdbx_seq_one_letter_code
_entity_poly.pdbx_strand_id
1 'polypeptide(L)' 'MWKCKNCGGTEFIATIIAEQEGEFNKSGEFEAEFDTDISQVLEVKHFNCCKCGSEFDDIKEIADWEED' A
#
# COMPACT_ATOMS: atom_id res chain seq x y z
N MET A 1 -17.70 0.98 -1.57
CA MET A 1 -16.27 1.04 -1.96
C MET A 1 -15.64 2.41 -1.70
N TRP A 2 -14.32 2.49 -1.50
CA TRP A 2 -13.60 3.77 -1.45
C TRP A 2 -13.50 4.40 -2.84
N LYS A 3 -13.75 5.70 -2.94
CA LYS A 3 -13.74 6.42 -4.20
C LYS A 3 -13.04 7.76 -4.07
N CYS A 4 -12.04 7.99 -4.91
CA CYS A 4 -11.22 9.20 -4.91
C CYS A 4 -12.08 10.45 -5.17
N LYS A 5 -12.04 11.42 -4.25
CA LYS A 5 -12.73 12.71 -4.35
C LYS A 5 -12.34 13.52 -5.58
N ASN A 6 -11.10 13.36 -6.05
CA ASN A 6 -10.56 14.13 -7.17
C ASN A 6 -10.96 13.57 -8.54
N CYS A 7 -10.96 12.24 -8.72
CA CYS A 7 -11.10 11.63 -10.06
C CYS A 7 -12.13 10.50 -10.16
N GLY A 8 -12.79 10.17 -9.05
CA GLY A 8 -13.74 9.07 -8.94
C GLY A 8 -13.13 7.67 -9.08
N GLY A 9 -11.79 7.56 -9.08
CA GLY A 9 -11.10 6.27 -9.16
C GLY A 9 -11.27 5.45 -7.89
N THR A 10 -11.28 4.12 -8.04
CA THR A 10 -11.53 3.15 -6.97
C THR A 10 -10.33 2.25 -6.67
N GLU A 11 -9.25 2.43 -7.43
CA GLU A 11 -8.00 1.69 -7.26
C GLU A 11 -6.97 2.55 -6.55
N PHE A 12 -6.33 1.95 -5.54
CA PHE A 12 -5.34 2.62 -4.70
C PHE A 12 -4.15 1.71 -4.46
N ILE A 13 -2.96 2.31 -4.33
CA ILE A 13 -1.74 1.65 -3.87
C ILE A 13 -1.44 2.15 -2.46
N ALA A 14 -1.11 1.23 -1.55
CA ALA A 14 -0.62 1.56 -0.22
C ALA A 14 0.85 1.15 -0.10
N THR A 15 1.68 2.03 0.42
CA THR A 15 3.05 1.71 0.82
C THR A 15 3.02 1.16 2.24
N ILE A 16 3.58 -0.03 2.42
CA ILE A 16 3.62 -0.73 3.70
C ILE A 16 5.06 -0.90 4.20
N ILE A 17 5.20 -1.01 5.52
CA ILE A 17 6.40 -1.53 6.17
C ILE A 17 6.03 -2.90 6.73
N ALA A 18 6.82 -3.91 6.39
CA ALA A 18 6.63 -5.28 6.85
C ALA A 18 7.96 -5.88 7.30
N GLU A 19 7.89 -6.82 8.25
CA GLU A 19 9.03 -7.66 8.64
C GLU A 19 8.97 -8.97 7.85
N GLN A 20 10.11 -9.38 7.29
CA GLN A 20 10.20 -10.60 6.48
C GLN A 20 11.36 -11.46 6.96
N GLU A 21 11.12 -12.77 7.01
CA GLU A 21 12.19 -13.75 7.17
C GLU A 21 12.83 -14.02 5.80
N GLY A 22 14.15 -14.14 5.77
CA GLY A 22 14.90 -14.33 4.54
C GLY A 22 16.37 -14.58 4.81
N GLU A 23 17.14 -14.71 3.74
CA GLU A 23 18.56 -14.99 3.79
C GLU A 23 19.36 -13.88 3.13
N PHE A 24 20.64 -13.75 3.49
CA PHE A 24 21.56 -12.85 2.82
C PHE A 24 22.45 -13.64 1.87
N ASN A 25 22.50 -13.23 0.61
CA ASN A 25 23.38 -13.85 -0.36
C ASN A 25 24.85 -13.44 -0.10
N LYS A 26 25.78 -14.06 -0.83
CA LYS A 26 27.23 -13.80 -0.68
C LYS A 26 27.65 -12.35 -0.95
N SER A 27 26.82 -11.58 -1.65
CA SER A 27 27.03 -10.16 -1.92
C SER A 27 26.48 -9.27 -0.80
N GLY A 28 25.79 -9.84 0.18
CA GLY A 28 25.12 -9.14 1.27
C GLY A 28 23.74 -8.57 0.89
N GLU A 29 23.17 -9.00 -0.24
CA GLU A 29 21.81 -8.61 -0.61
C GLU A 29 20.81 -9.52 0.12
N PHE A 30 19.73 -8.91 0.63
CA PHE A 30 18.66 -9.63 1.29
C PHE A 30 17.73 -10.26 0.25
N GLU A 31 17.53 -11.56 0.35
CA GLU A 31 16.62 -12.34 -0.49
C GLU A 31 15.53 -12.93 0.42
N ALA A 32 14.28 -12.55 0.14
CA ALA A 32 13.10 -13.12 0.80
C ALA A 32 12.09 -13.51 -0.27
N GLU A 33 11.45 -14.66 -0.11
CA GLU A 33 10.23 -14.95 -0.84
C GLU A 33 9.13 -14.08 -0.26
N PHE A 34 8.61 -13.14 -1.05
CA PHE A 34 7.49 -12.32 -0.63
C PHE A 34 6.23 -13.19 -0.57
N ASP A 35 5.97 -13.77 0.60
CA ASP A 35 4.66 -14.31 0.89
C ASP A 35 3.73 -13.12 1.10
N THR A 36 2.59 -13.09 0.40
CA THR A 36 1.62 -11.99 0.45
C THR A 36 0.82 -11.95 1.76
N ASP A 37 1.33 -12.58 2.82
CA ASP A 37 0.67 -12.60 4.12
C ASP A 37 0.74 -11.20 4.75
N ILE A 38 -0.43 -10.57 4.82
CA ILE A 38 -0.59 -9.23 5.38
C ILE A 38 -0.39 -9.21 6.91
N SER A 39 -0.29 -10.38 7.56
CA SER A 39 -0.01 -10.50 9.01
C SER A 39 1.34 -9.90 9.41
N GLN A 40 2.27 -9.79 8.46
CA GLN A 40 3.60 -9.22 8.66
C GLN A 40 3.67 -7.70 8.49
N VAL A 41 2.55 -7.05 8.10
CA VAL A 41 2.50 -5.60 7.96
C VAL A 41 2.52 -4.95 9.34
N LEU A 42 3.56 -4.16 9.59
CA LEU A 42 3.70 -3.36 10.80
C LEU A 42 3.03 -2.00 10.67
N GLU A 43 3.11 -1.39 9.48
CA GLU A 43 2.64 -0.02 9.25
C GLU A 43 2.16 0.15 7.80
N VAL A 44 1.10 0.94 7.62
CA VAL A 44 0.65 1.43 6.31
C VAL A 44 0.86 2.93 6.29
N LYS A 45 1.66 3.44 5.35
CA LYS A 45 2.07 4.85 5.32
C LYS A 45 1.37 5.67 4.26
N HIS A 46 1.70 5.42 3.00
CA HIS A 46 1.31 6.31 1.91
C HIS A 46 0.28 5.65 1.01
N PHE A 47 -0.78 6.38 0.69
CA PHE A 47 -1.82 5.99 -0.22
C PHE A 47 -1.74 6.80 -1.50
N ASN A 48 -1.94 6.14 -2.63
CA ASN A 48 -1.92 6.75 -3.95
C ASN A 48 -3.16 6.33 -4.74
N CYS A 49 -3.88 7.29 -5.32
CA CYS A 49 -4.92 6.93 -6.29
C CYS A 49 -4.28 6.57 -7.64
N CYS A 50 -4.50 5.35 -8.13
CA CYS A 50 -3.88 4.87 -9.37
C CYS A 50 -4.28 5.68 -10.61
N LYS A 51 -5.42 6.36 -10.58
CA LYS A 51 -5.98 7.09 -11.73
C LYS A 51 -5.45 8.53 -11.84
N CYS A 52 -5.30 9.24 -10.73
CA CYS A 52 -4.88 10.65 -10.73
C CYS A 52 -3.53 10.92 -10.04
N GLY A 53 -2.90 9.87 -9.50
CA GLY A 53 -1.57 9.95 -8.88
C GLY A 53 -1.51 10.83 -7.64
N SER A 54 -2.66 11.09 -7.00
CA SER A 54 -2.67 11.93 -5.81
C SER A 54 -2.21 11.10 -4.59
N GLU A 55 -1.28 11.66 -3.80
CA GLU A 55 -0.49 11.03 -2.72
C GLU A 55 -0.89 11.57 -1.34
N PHE A 56 -1.11 10.69 -0.35
CA PHE A 56 -1.66 11.07 0.96
C PHE A 56 -1.29 10.08 2.08
N ASP A 57 -1.45 10.52 3.34
CA ASP A 57 -1.15 9.71 4.53
C ASP A 57 -2.38 8.97 5.09
N ASP A 58 -3.60 9.48 4.86
CA ASP A 58 -4.85 8.81 5.23
C ASP A 58 -5.82 8.78 4.04
N ILE A 59 -6.35 7.59 3.72
CA ILE A 59 -7.33 7.38 2.65
C ILE A 59 -8.58 8.26 2.80
N LYS A 60 -8.98 8.59 4.04
CA LYS A 60 -10.15 9.44 4.32
C LYS A 60 -9.97 10.89 3.89
N GLU A 61 -8.73 11.35 3.74
CA GLU A 61 -8.47 12.69 3.25
C GLU A 61 -8.97 12.81 1.80
N ILE A 62 -8.87 11.73 1.02
CA ILE A 62 -8.88 11.81 -0.46
C ILE A 62 -9.84 10.87 -1.15
N ALA A 63 -10.43 9.97 -0.39
CA ALA A 63 -11.51 9.14 -0.84
C ALA A 63 -12.65 9.18 0.18
N ASP A 64 -13.86 9.05 -0.32
CA ASP A 64 -15.05 8.81 0.49
C ASP A 64 -15.49 7.35 0.30
N TRP A 65 -16.03 6.74 1.34
CA TRP A 65 -16.68 5.45 1.23
C TRP A 65 -18.11 5.66 0.70
N GLU A 66 -18.40 5.13 -0.48
CA GLU A 66 -19.75 5.07 -1.04
C GLU A 66 -20.28 3.65 -0.85
N GLU A 67 -21.49 3.47 -0.29
CA GLU A 67 -22.17 2.17 -0.41
C GLU A 67 -22.57 1.99 -1.87
N ASP A 68 -22.21 0.85 -2.47
CA ASP A 68 -22.53 0.53 -3.86
C ASP A 68 -24.05 0.49 -4.11
#